data_AF-A0A925EEG0-F1
#
_entry.id   AF-A0A925EEG0-F1
#
_cell.length_a   1.000
_cell.length_b   1.000
_cell.length_c   1.000
_cell.angle_alpha   90.00
_cell.angle_beta   90.00
_cell.angle_gamma   90.00
#
_symmetry.space_group_name_H-M   'P 1'
#
loop_
_entity.id
_entity.type
_entity.pdbx_description
1 polymer ?
#
loop_
_entity_poly.entity_id
_entity_poly.type
_entity_poly.pdbx_seq_one_letter_code
_entity_poly.pdbx_strand_id
1 'polypeptide(L)' 'DAANPKTEYYGYGWRVTTYKNRPLVYHGGSLPGFRSTYYRFPADKTAFIILTNSDHTNTTVIAQGIADILFKNK' A
#
# COMPACT_ATOMS: atom_id res chain seq x y z
N ASP A 1 9.73 -21.78 9.65
CA ASP A 1 10.36 -21.33 8.40
C ASP A 1 10.51 -19.82 8.39
N ALA A 2 11.76 -19.36 8.45
CA ALA A 2 12.10 -17.96 8.62
C ALA A 2 11.50 -17.14 7.47
N ALA A 3 10.67 -16.16 7.83
CA ALA A 3 10.08 -15.19 6.92
C ALA A 3 11.21 -14.52 6.13
N ASN A 4 11.29 -14.82 4.83
CA ASN A 4 12.17 -14.11 3.91
C ASN A 4 11.87 -12.60 4.08
N PRO A 5 12.83 -11.76 4.51
CA PRO A 5 12.54 -10.35 4.72
C PRO A 5 12.08 -9.77 3.39
N LYS A 6 10.80 -9.40 3.31
CA LYS A 6 10.28 -8.68 2.14
C LYS A 6 11.18 -7.48 1.93
N THR A 7 11.96 -7.51 0.87
CA THR A 7 12.87 -6.41 0.59
C THR A 7 12.01 -5.20 0.24
N GLU A 8 12.13 -4.16 1.04
CA GLU A 8 11.47 -2.88 0.84
C GLU A 8 12.56 -1.86 0.50
N TYR A 9 12.49 -1.31 -0.70
CA TYR A 9 13.38 -0.25 -1.16
C TYR A 9 12.68 1.10 -1.04
N TYR A 10 13.45 2.17 -0.89
CA TYR A 10 12.93 3.53 -0.86
C TYR A 10 13.67 4.41 -1.86
N GLY A 11 12.96 5.21 -2.65
CA GLY A 11 13.55 6.11 -3.62
C GLY A 11 12.56 7.15 -4.13
N TYR A 12 13.03 8.38 -4.37
CA TYR A 12 12.21 9.49 -4.87
C TYR A 12 10.90 9.74 -4.10
N GLY A 13 10.89 9.48 -2.78
CA GLY A 13 9.69 9.64 -1.95
C GLY A 13 8.70 8.46 -2.00
N TRP A 14 9.12 7.31 -2.52
CA TRP A 14 8.26 6.13 -2.66
C TRP A 14 8.89 4.90 -2.03
N ARG A 15 8.04 4.06 -1.41
CA ARG A 15 8.39 2.69 -1.04
C ARG A 15 8.12 1.77 -2.23
N VAL A 16 9.07 0.90 -2.53
CA VAL A 16 9.02 -0.08 -3.61
C VAL A 16 9.21 -1.46 -3.01
N THR A 17 8.20 -2.32 -3.14
CA THR A 17 8.19 -3.66 -2.56
C THR A 17 7.23 -4.58 -3.33
N THR A 18 6.83 -5.69 -2.73
CA THR A 18 5.78 -6.57 -3.23
C THR A 18 4.66 -6.79 -2.22
N TYR A 19 3.43 -6.88 -2.71
CA TYR A 19 2.28 -7.34 -1.95
C TYR A 19 1.69 -8.57 -2.63
N LYS A 20 1.70 -9.72 -1.93
CA LYS A 20 1.34 -11.04 -2.47
C LYS A 20 1.94 -11.31 -3.86
N ASN A 21 3.27 -11.18 -3.96
CA ASN A 21 4.05 -11.35 -5.20
C ASN A 21 3.76 -10.35 -6.34
N ARG A 22 2.91 -9.34 -6.12
CA ARG A 22 2.66 -8.26 -7.08
C ARG A 22 3.56 -7.06 -6.77
N PRO A 23 4.26 -6.49 -7.77
CA PRO A 23 5.03 -5.26 -7.57
C PRO A 23 4.15 -4.12 -7.05
N LEU A 24 4.64 -3.44 -6.02
CA LEU A 24 3.91 -2.40 -5.31
C LEU A 24 4.81 -1.17 -5.14
N VAL A 25 4.26 -0.01 -5.49
CA VAL A 25 4.82 1.30 -5.17
C VAL A 25 3.82 2.05 -4.29
N TYR A 26 4.24 2.50 -3.11
CA TYR A 26 3.32 3.14 -2.18
C TYR A 26 3.98 4.20 -1.29
N HIS A 27 3.16 5.09 -0.73
CA HIS A 27 3.58 6.01 0.30
C HIS A 27 2.41 6.36 1.22
N GLY A 28 2.70 6.53 2.52
CA GLY A 28 1.74 6.99 3.50
C GLY A 28 1.85 8.49 3.75
N GLY A 29 0.79 9.12 4.22
CA GLY A 29 0.81 10.49 4.73
C GLY A 29 0.25 10.54 6.15
N SER A 30 0.76 11.49 6.93
CA SER A 30 0.44 11.64 8.34
C SER A 30 0.43 13.12 8.70
N LEU A 31 -0.69 13.60 9.20
CA LEU A 31 -0.83 14.87 9.90
C LEU A 31 -1.74 14.65 11.12
N PRO A 32 -1.69 15.49 12.16
CA PRO A 32 -2.67 15.42 13.25
C PRO A 32 -4.09 15.47 12.69
N GLY A 33 -4.92 14.49 13.05
CA GLY A 33 -6.28 14.35 12.51
C GLY A 33 -6.39 13.82 11.07
N PHE A 34 -5.30 13.43 10.39
CA PHE A 34 -5.36 12.93 9.01
C PHE A 34 -4.41 11.77 8.72
N ARG A 35 -4.87 10.80 7.91
CA ARG A 35 -4.02 9.78 7.29
C ARG A 35 -4.29 9.70 5.80
N SER A 36 -3.27 9.29 5.07
CA SER A 36 -3.43 8.98 3.65
C SER A 36 -2.56 7.80 3.24
N THR A 37 -2.98 7.11 2.19
CA THR A 37 -2.15 6.13 1.49
C THR A 37 -2.37 6.25 -0.02
N TYR A 38 -1.28 6.34 -0.77
CA TYR A 38 -1.23 6.01 -2.19
C TYR A 38 -0.66 4.60 -2.32
N TYR A 39 -1.36 3.68 -3.00
CA TYR A 39 -1.02 2.27 -3.11
C TYR A 39 -1.17 1.79 -4.56
N ARG A 40 -0.06 1.62 -5.30
CA ARG A 40 -0.09 1.34 -6.74
C ARG A 40 0.56 0.02 -7.11
N PHE A 41 -0.15 -0.73 -7.95
CA PHE A 41 0.31 -1.96 -8.59
C PHE A 41 0.61 -1.66 -10.07
N PRO A 42 1.88 -1.38 -10.46
CA PRO A 42 2.20 -0.94 -11.81
C PRO A 42 1.89 -2.00 -12.87
N ALA A 43 2.16 -3.27 -12.57
CA ALA A 43 1.87 -4.40 -13.46
C ALA A 43 0.37 -4.52 -13.78
N ASP A 44 -0.48 -4.23 -12.78
CA ASP A 44 -1.94 -4.26 -12.90
C ASP A 44 -2.55 -2.94 -13.39
N LYS A 45 -1.72 -1.91 -13.68
CA LYS A 45 -2.16 -0.55 -14.03
C LYS A 45 -3.20 0.05 -13.06
N THR A 46 -3.13 -0.34 -11.79
CA THR A 46 -4.17 -0.04 -10.79
C THR A 46 -3.56 0.72 -9.61
N ALA A 47 -4.27 1.73 -9.12
CA ALA A 47 -3.85 2.51 -7.95
C ALA A 47 -5.04 2.79 -7.02
N PHE A 48 -4.78 2.75 -5.71
CA PHE A 48 -5.72 3.13 -4.67
C PHE A 48 -5.21 4.38 -3.97
N ILE A 49 -6.09 5.34 -3.76
CA ILE A 49 -5.82 6.57 -3.01
C ILE A 49 -6.85 6.64 -1.89
N ILE A 50 -6.37 6.64 -0.66
CA ILE A 50 -7.22 6.65 0.54
C ILE A 50 -6.84 7.88 1.35
N LEU A 51 -7.84 8.66 1.73
CA LEU A 51 -7.73 9.87 2.54
C LEU A 51 -8.71 9.76 3.69
N THR A 52 -8.26 10.06 4.90
CA THR A 52 -9.11 10.06 6.10
C THR A 52 -8.89 11.33 6.91
N ASN A 53 -9.96 11.84 7.50
CA ASN A 53 -9.97 12.91 8.50
C ASN A 53 -9.89 12.35 9.94
N SER A 54 -9.17 11.24 10.10
CA SER A 54 -8.88 10.63 11.39
C SER A 54 -7.46 10.09 11.36
N ASP A 55 -6.66 10.43 12.37
CA ASP A 55 -5.30 9.93 12.56
C ASP A 55 -5.22 8.53 13.17
N HIS A 56 -6.37 7.99 13.61
CA HIS A 56 -6.55 6.63 14.11
C HIS A 56 -6.79 5.59 13.00
N THR A 57 -7.12 6.01 11.78
CA THR A 57 -7.41 5.06 10.69
C THR A 57 -6.13 4.50 10.05
N ASN A 58 -5.99 3.18 10.01
CA ASN A 58 -4.92 2.53 9.27
C ASN A 58 -5.29 2.40 7.78
N THR A 59 -4.95 3.42 6.99
CA THR A 59 -5.24 3.48 5.55
C THR A 59 -4.53 2.39 4.75
N THR A 60 -3.38 1.89 5.21
CA THR A 60 -2.66 0.79 4.54
C THR A 60 -3.45 -0.51 4.60
N VAL A 61 -4.08 -0.83 5.75
CA VAL A 61 -4.92 -2.04 5.88
C VAL A 61 -6.13 -1.97 4.97
N ILE A 62 -6.74 -0.79 4.83
CA ILE A 62 -7.85 -0.59 3.88
C ILE A 62 -7.37 -0.84 2.44
N ALA A 63 -6.21 -0.28 2.04
CA ALA A 63 -5.65 -0.50 0.70
C ALA A 63 -5.36 -1.98 0.42
N GLN A 64 -4.84 -2.70 1.42
CA GLN A 64 -4.61 -4.15 1.34
C GLN A 64 -5.91 -4.94 1.21
N GLY A 65 -6.94 -4.59 1.97
CA GLY A 65 -8.26 -5.22 1.85
C GLY A 65 -8.88 -5.02 0.46
N ILE A 66 -8.76 -3.81 -0.10
CA ILE A 66 -9.20 -3.52 -1.48
C ILE A 66 -8.39 -4.37 -2.48
N ALA A 67 -7.06 -4.45 -2.32
CA ALA A 67 -6.21 -5.28 -3.19
C ALA A 67 -6.63 -6.76 -3.14
N ASP A 68 -6.91 -7.27 -1.94
CA ASP A 68 -7.31 -8.65 -1.73
C ASP A 68 -8.66 -8.99 -2.36
N ILE A 69 -9.62 -8.06 -2.32
CA ILE A 69 -10.91 -8.21 -3.02
C ILE A 69 -10.70 -8.17 -4.54
N LEU A 70 -9.94 -7.19 -5.03
CA LEU A 70 -9.79 -6.93 -6.46
C LEU A 70 -8.98 -8.02 -7.19
N PHE A 71 -7.99 -8.61 -6.50
CA PHE A 71 -7.08 -9.58 -7.09
C PHE A 71 -7.34 -11.02 -6.66
N LYS A 72 -8.42 -11.29 -5.92
CA LYS A 72 -8.76 -12.64 -5.40
C LYS A 72 -8.73 -13.75 -6.46
N ASN A 73 -9.13 -13.44 -7.69
CA ASN A 73 -9.26 -14.39 -8.79
C ASN A 73 -8.25 -14.14 -9.93
N LYS A 74 -7.20 -13.37 -9.67
CA LYS A 74 -6.15 -13.03 -10.65
C LYS A 74 -4.81 -13.66 -10.32
#